data_AF-A0A3D8GVD2-F1
#
_entry.id   AF-A0A3D8GVD2-F1
#
_cell.length_a   1.000
_cell.length_b   1.000
_cell.length_c   1.000
_cell.angle_alpha   90.00
_cell.angle_beta   90.00
_cell.angle_gamma   90.00
#
_symmetry.space_group_name_H-M   'P 1'
#
loop_
_entity.id
_entity.type
_entity.pdbx_description
1 polymer ?
#
loop_
_entity_poly.entity_id
_entity_poly.type
_entity_poly.pdbx_seq_one_letter_code
_entity_poly.pdbx_strand_id
1 'polypeptide(L)'
;MRPLTNEEIQKELNSFPRLSLNHAAKVRIGASLNRADSPLRKRIIFFPAALSFAVLAFLFIGLSAFVVSSITGNGLFFGLGSAPGEKFSIDPMDKFTIERISDDIVEFYVNGRKAGGIEVMTEKEMHKNIAKQNRFEDTARPGFQYPVRFTLDHQKTDEAMQIRHYFFLSEKSKLRYHVYFYYNKIDHSDAEKIARTFRINE
;
A
#
# COMPACT_ATOMS: atom_id res chain seq x y z
N MET A 1 21.22 50.19 -45.96
CA MET A 1 22.58 49.92 -46.47
C MET A 1 22.49 49.66 -47.96
N ARG A 2 23.37 50.23 -48.79
CA ARG A 2 23.36 49.97 -50.24
C ARG A 2 24.03 48.61 -50.53
N PRO A 3 23.45 47.77 -51.40
CA PRO A 3 24.08 46.51 -51.79
C PRO A 3 25.35 46.77 -52.63
N LEU A 4 26.39 45.99 -52.38
CA LEU A 4 27.66 46.05 -53.12
C LEU A 4 27.46 45.62 -54.58
N THR A 5 28.21 46.23 -55.48
CA THR A 5 28.21 45.88 -56.90
C THR A 5 29.03 44.60 -57.15
N ASN A 6 28.76 43.91 -58.26
CA ASN A 6 29.43 42.63 -58.58
C ASN A 6 30.97 42.74 -58.60
N GLU A 7 31.50 43.90 -59.00
CA GLU A 7 32.94 44.16 -59.04
C GLU A 7 33.56 44.25 -57.63
N GLU A 8 32.84 44.87 -56.69
CA GLU A 8 33.26 44.98 -55.28
C GLU A 8 33.24 43.61 -54.60
N ILE A 9 32.23 42.78 -54.88
CA ILE A 9 32.14 41.41 -54.38
C ILE A 9 33.32 40.57 -54.86
N GLN A 10 33.71 40.70 -56.13
CA GLN A 10 34.81 39.92 -56.68
C GLN A 10 36.17 40.35 -56.11
N LYS A 11 36.32 41.65 -55.81
CA LYS A 11 37.51 42.19 -55.15
C LYS A 11 37.64 41.70 -53.71
N GLU A 12 36.55 41.63 -52.96
CA GLU A 12 36.55 41.03 -51.62
C GLU A 12 36.80 39.52 -51.67
N LEU A 13 36.19 38.78 -52.58
CA LEU A 13 36.41 37.33 -52.68
C LEU A 13 37.87 36.95 -52.96
N ASN A 14 38.59 37.80 -53.69
CA ASN A 14 40.01 37.59 -53.97
C ASN A 14 40.95 38.06 -52.85
N SER A 15 40.48 38.85 -51.89
CA SER A 15 41.28 39.29 -50.74
C SER A 15 41.33 38.25 -49.62
N PHE A 16 40.49 37.21 -49.66
CA PHE A 16 40.50 36.16 -48.65
C PHE A 16 41.72 35.23 -48.81
N PRO A 17 42.45 34.96 -47.70
CA PRO A 17 43.61 34.09 -47.72
C PRO A 17 43.19 32.65 -48.08
N ARG A 18 43.69 32.15 -49.22
CA ARG A 18 43.49 30.77 -49.62
C ARG A 18 44.48 29.87 -48.88
N LEU A 19 44.03 29.29 -47.78
CA LEU A 19 44.84 28.34 -47.00
C LEU A 19 44.89 26.99 -47.73
N SER A 20 45.99 26.71 -48.42
CA SER A 20 46.27 25.37 -48.95
C SER A 20 46.91 24.50 -47.87
N LEU A 21 46.28 23.37 -47.53
CA LEU A 21 46.84 22.43 -46.57
C LEU A 21 48.15 21.81 -47.07
N ASN A 22 49.19 21.81 -46.23
CA ASN A 22 50.46 21.17 -46.54
C ASN A 22 50.32 19.63 -46.54
N HIS A 23 51.31 18.94 -47.12
CA HIS A 23 51.25 17.48 -47.31
C HIS A 23 51.10 16.72 -45.98
N ALA A 24 51.78 17.15 -44.92
CA ALA A 24 51.69 16.52 -43.60
C ALA A 24 50.27 16.65 -42.99
N ALA A 25 49.61 17.79 -43.17
CA ALA A 25 48.23 18.00 -42.74
C ALA A 25 47.25 17.11 -43.52
N LYS A 26 47.45 16.97 -44.84
CA LYS A 26 46.64 16.07 -45.68
C LYS A 26 46.80 14.61 -45.24
N VAL A 27 48.03 14.16 -44.96
CA VAL A 27 48.30 12.79 -44.49
C VAL A 27 47.66 12.55 -43.11
N ARG A 28 47.74 13.51 -42.20
CA ARG A 28 47.10 13.41 -40.87
C ARG A 28 45.56 13.31 -40.98
N ILE A 29 44.94 14.08 -41.86
CA ILE A 29 43.50 14.02 -42.12
C ILE A 29 43.14 12.67 -42.77
N GLY A 30 43.90 12.21 -43.78
CA GLY A 30 43.70 10.90 -44.40
C GLY A 30 43.81 9.74 -43.39
N ALA A 31 44.78 9.80 -42.47
CA ALA A 31 44.94 8.83 -41.41
C ALA A 31 43.78 8.87 -40.38
N SER A 32 43.18 10.05 -40.12
CA SER A 32 41.99 10.16 -39.27
C SER A 32 40.71 9.66 -39.95
N LEU A 33 40.59 9.80 -41.28
CA LEU A 33 39.46 9.30 -42.05
C LEU A 33 39.51 7.77 -42.20
N ASN A 34 40.70 7.19 -42.43
CA ASN A 34 40.88 5.74 -42.53
C ASN A 34 40.72 4.99 -41.18
N ARG A 35 40.62 5.71 -40.06
CA ARG A 35 40.32 5.12 -38.73
C ARG A 35 38.82 5.01 -38.45
N ALA A 36 37.97 5.55 -39.32
CA ALA A 36 36.51 5.52 -39.13
C ALA A 36 35.83 4.25 -39.67
N ASP A 37 36.53 3.43 -40.46
CA ASP A 37 35.98 2.19 -41.01
C ASP A 37 36.63 0.95 -40.38
N SER A 38 36.12 0.55 -39.22
CA SER A 38 36.28 -0.82 -38.71
C SER A 38 34.90 -1.49 -38.66
N PRO A 39 34.66 -2.56 -39.45
CA PRO A 39 33.38 -3.25 -39.47
C PRO A 39 33.36 -4.31 -38.37
N LEU A 40 32.94 -3.94 -37.16
CA LEU A 40 32.52 -4.91 -36.14
C LEU A 40 31.05 -4.73 -35.78
N ARG A 41 30.28 -5.24 -36.73
CA ARG A 41 28.85 -5.49 -36.72
C ARG A 41 28.53 -6.59 -35.71
N LYS A 42 28.07 -6.20 -34.51
CA LYS A 42 26.99 -6.92 -33.81
C LYS A 42 25.96 -5.89 -33.35
N ARG A 43 25.07 -5.53 -34.29
CA ARG A 43 23.77 -4.94 -33.94
C ARG A 43 23.05 -5.98 -33.08
N ILE A 44 23.02 -5.78 -31.77
CA ILE A 44 21.97 -6.34 -30.93
C ILE A 44 20.71 -5.60 -31.38
N ILE A 45 19.96 -6.21 -32.28
CA ILE A 45 18.61 -5.78 -32.59
C ILE A 45 17.84 -6.02 -31.30
N PHE A 46 17.63 -4.95 -30.54
CA PHE A 46 16.60 -4.89 -29.51
C PHE A 46 15.30 -5.28 -30.18
N PHE A 47 14.78 -6.48 -29.89
CA PHE A 47 13.45 -6.90 -30.31
C PHE A 47 12.46 -6.22 -29.35
N PRO A 48 11.74 -5.15 -29.74
CA PRO A 48 10.77 -4.49 -28.87
C PRO A 48 9.66 -5.45 -28.40
N ALA A 49 9.42 -6.53 -29.15
CA ALA A 49 8.48 -7.59 -28.78
C ALA A 49 8.89 -8.41 -27.54
N ALA A 50 10.19 -8.67 -27.33
CA ALA A 50 10.66 -9.43 -26.17
C ALA A 50 10.61 -8.60 -24.88
N LEU A 51 10.94 -7.31 -24.98
CA LEU A 51 10.78 -6.37 -23.86
C LEU A 51 9.29 -6.18 -23.52
N SER A 52 8.42 -6.09 -24.54
CA SER A 52 6.97 -6.01 -24.35
C SER A 52 6.42 -7.26 -23.68
N PHE A 53 6.89 -8.46 -24.04
CA PHE A 53 6.49 -9.71 -23.37
C PHE A 53 6.99 -9.79 -21.93
N ALA A 54 8.21 -9.34 -21.64
CA ALA A 54 8.72 -9.29 -20.27
C ALA A 54 7.90 -8.31 -19.41
N VAL A 55 7.61 -7.12 -19.93
CA VAL A 55 6.77 -6.13 -19.26
C VAL A 55 5.34 -6.66 -19.06
N LEU A 56 4.74 -7.30 -20.07
CA LEU A 56 3.43 -7.94 -19.93
C LEU A 56 3.47 -9.06 -18.90
N ALA A 57 4.49 -9.93 -18.90
CA ALA A 57 4.63 -11.00 -17.94
C ALA A 57 4.77 -10.45 -16.52
N PHE A 58 5.57 -9.40 -16.31
CA PHE A 58 5.66 -8.71 -15.02
C PHE A 58 4.33 -8.06 -14.62
N LEU A 59 3.59 -7.47 -15.57
CA LEU A 59 2.25 -6.92 -15.31
C LEU A 59 1.26 -8.02 -14.96
N PHE A 60 1.26 -9.16 -15.65
CA PHE A 60 0.37 -10.30 -15.38
C PHE A 60 0.72 -10.98 -14.06
N ILE A 61 2.00 -11.13 -13.73
CA ILE A 61 2.45 -11.65 -12.43
C ILE A 61 2.09 -10.66 -11.32
N GLY A 62 2.29 -9.35 -11.55
CA GLY A 62 1.92 -8.29 -10.61
C GLY A 62 0.41 -8.20 -10.39
N LEU A 63 -0.39 -8.25 -11.46
CA LEU A 63 -1.85 -8.22 -11.37
C LEU A 63 -2.40 -9.50 -10.75
N SER A 64 -1.83 -10.66 -11.06
CA SER A 64 -2.27 -11.93 -10.46
C SER A 64 -1.89 -12.00 -8.98
N ALA A 65 -0.70 -11.53 -8.58
CA ALA A 65 -0.34 -11.37 -7.17
C ALA A 65 -1.25 -10.37 -6.45
N PHE A 66 -1.59 -9.25 -7.08
CA PHE A 66 -2.53 -8.25 -6.54
C PHE A 66 -3.93 -8.83 -6.36
N VAL A 67 -4.49 -9.48 -7.38
CA VAL A 67 -5.81 -10.11 -7.35
C VAL A 67 -5.86 -11.27 -6.36
N VAL A 68 -4.80 -12.10 -6.28
CA VAL A 68 -4.72 -13.14 -5.25
C VAL A 68 -4.65 -12.50 -3.87
N SER A 69 -3.83 -11.45 -3.65
CA SER A 69 -3.74 -10.77 -2.35
C SER A 69 -5.03 -10.06 -1.93
N SER A 70 -5.81 -9.54 -2.88
CA SER A 70 -7.09 -8.89 -2.61
C SER A 70 -8.24 -9.87 -2.39
N ILE A 71 -8.19 -11.07 -3.00
CA ILE A 71 -9.21 -12.12 -2.84
C ILE A 71 -8.89 -13.07 -1.68
N THR A 72 -7.62 -13.32 -1.35
CA THR A 72 -7.26 -14.25 -0.27
C THR A 72 -7.22 -13.61 1.12
N GLY A 73 -7.51 -12.32 1.27
CA GLY A 73 -7.43 -11.65 2.58
C GLY A 73 -6.04 -11.73 3.22
N ASN A 74 -5.02 -12.14 2.45
CA ASN A 74 -3.62 -12.09 2.82
C ASN A 74 -3.11 -10.66 2.59
N GLY A 75 -3.74 -9.73 3.30
CA GLY A 75 -3.12 -8.48 3.66
C GLY A 75 -1.89 -8.83 4.48
N LEU A 76 -0.73 -8.74 3.84
CA LEU A 76 0.56 -8.53 4.48
C LEU A 76 0.48 -7.23 5.32
N PHE A 77 -0.18 -7.31 6.47
CA PHE A 77 -0.01 -6.42 7.60
C PHE A 77 0.78 -7.18 8.68
N PHE A 78 1.89 -7.79 8.26
CA PHE A 78 2.94 -8.15 9.20
C PHE A 78 3.58 -6.84 9.67
N GLY A 79 3.13 -6.37 10.84
CA GLY A 79 3.78 -5.38 11.67
C GLY A 79 4.43 -4.20 10.95
N LEU A 80 3.68 -3.14 10.66
CA LEU A 80 4.24 -1.81 10.43
C LEU A 80 3.24 -0.79 10.96
N GLY A 81 3.77 0.13 11.77
CA GLY A 81 3.00 1.03 12.60
C GLY A 81 2.00 1.90 11.84
N SER A 82 1.03 2.38 12.60
CA SER A 82 -0.04 3.30 12.22
C SER A 82 0.29 4.09 10.97
N ALA A 83 -0.34 3.73 9.85
CA ALA A 83 -0.35 4.59 8.70
C ALA A 83 -0.98 5.94 9.11
N PRO A 84 -0.46 7.09 8.65
CA PRO A 84 -1.06 8.37 8.97
C PRO A 84 -2.48 8.42 8.41
N GLY A 85 -3.48 8.34 9.29
CA GLY A 85 -4.91 8.32 8.95
C GLY A 85 -5.72 7.14 9.53
N GLU A 86 -5.08 6.15 10.14
CA GLU A 86 -5.81 5.07 10.83
C GLU A 86 -6.37 5.55 12.17
N LYS A 87 -7.70 5.48 12.38
CA LYS A 87 -8.38 5.88 13.64
C LYS A 87 -8.04 5.00 14.84
N PHE A 88 -7.56 3.78 14.61
CA PHE A 88 -7.21 2.82 15.65
C PHE A 88 -6.24 1.75 15.13
N SER A 89 -5.61 1.01 16.05
CA SER A 89 -4.77 -0.16 15.77
C SER A 89 -5.05 -1.29 16.78
N ILE A 90 -4.90 -2.54 16.36
CA ILE A 90 -5.00 -3.73 17.22
C ILE A 90 -3.97 -4.77 16.75
N ASP A 91 -3.34 -5.48 17.68
CA ASP A 91 -2.40 -6.56 17.36
C ASP A 91 -3.16 -7.90 17.37
N PRO A 92 -3.31 -8.58 16.22
CA PRO A 92 -4.01 -9.85 16.13
C PRO A 92 -3.28 -11.01 16.83
N MET A 93 -2.00 -10.85 17.20
CA MET A 93 -1.18 -11.88 17.86
C MET A 93 -1.20 -13.24 17.13
N ASP A 94 -1.17 -13.22 15.80
CA ASP A 94 -1.28 -14.38 14.91
C ASP A 94 -2.58 -15.22 15.06
N LYS A 95 -3.63 -14.66 15.68
CA LYS A 95 -4.90 -15.38 15.93
C LYS A 95 -5.94 -15.21 14.84
N PHE A 96 -5.92 -14.11 14.09
CA PHE A 96 -6.88 -13.83 13.03
C PHE A 96 -6.28 -12.88 11.99
N THR A 97 -6.89 -12.85 10.81
CA THR A 97 -6.64 -11.82 9.81
C THR A 97 -7.67 -10.70 9.95
N ILE A 98 -7.29 -9.49 9.52
CA ILE A 98 -8.11 -8.29 9.61
C ILE A 98 -8.52 -7.87 8.19
N GLU A 99 -9.82 -7.68 7.99
CA GLU A 99 -10.38 -7.16 6.74
C GLU A 99 -11.12 -5.85 7.02
N ARG A 100 -10.76 -4.79 6.28
CA ARG A 100 -11.41 -3.49 6.40
C ARG A 100 -12.60 -3.43 5.47
N ILE A 101 -13.79 -3.27 6.04
CA ILE A 101 -15.04 -3.10 5.29
C ILE A 101 -15.30 -1.62 5.00
N SER A 102 -15.04 -0.75 5.99
CA SER A 102 -15.17 0.70 5.86
C SER A 102 -14.23 1.43 6.82
N ASP A 103 -14.32 2.76 6.90
CA ASP A 103 -13.55 3.57 7.86
C ASP A 103 -13.93 3.30 9.32
N ASP A 104 -15.14 2.80 9.54
CA ASP A 104 -15.73 2.61 10.87
C ASP A 104 -15.98 1.14 11.19
N ILE A 105 -15.75 0.22 10.23
CA ILE A 105 -16.03 -1.21 10.38
C ILE A 105 -14.85 -2.03 9.87
N VAL A 106 -14.36 -2.90 10.76
CA VAL A 106 -13.32 -3.88 10.49
C VAL A 106 -13.80 -5.24 10.98
N GLU A 107 -13.53 -6.29 10.20
CA GLU A 107 -13.91 -7.67 10.52
C GLU A 107 -12.68 -8.55 10.75
N PHE A 108 -12.80 -9.49 11.68
CA PHE A 108 -11.75 -10.45 11.99
C PHE A 108 -12.11 -11.81 11.41
N TYR A 109 -11.15 -12.50 10.79
CA TYR A 109 -11.37 -13.80 10.18
C TYR A 109 -10.37 -14.86 10.66
N VAL A 110 -10.90 -16.07 10.88
CA VAL A 110 -10.11 -17.28 11.18
C VAL A 110 -10.51 -18.35 10.18
N ASN A 111 -9.57 -18.82 9.37
CA ASN A 111 -9.80 -19.82 8.32
C ASN A 111 -10.98 -19.44 7.39
N GLY A 112 -11.06 -18.16 6.99
CA GLY A 112 -12.11 -17.63 6.11
C GLY A 112 -13.49 -17.48 6.76
N ARG A 113 -13.63 -17.69 8.07
CA ARG A 113 -14.89 -17.46 8.81
C ARG A 113 -14.75 -16.27 9.75
N LYS A 114 -15.80 -15.44 9.83
CA LYS A 114 -15.84 -14.29 10.74
C LYS A 114 -15.68 -14.77 12.19
N ALA A 115 -14.79 -14.10 12.90
CA ALA A 115 -14.37 -14.39 14.28
C ALA A 115 -14.58 -13.20 15.22
N GLY A 116 -14.93 -12.03 14.68
CA GLY A 116 -15.11 -10.81 15.45
C GLY A 116 -15.05 -9.57 14.57
N GLY A 117 -14.84 -8.42 15.20
CA GLY A 117 -14.65 -7.16 14.49
C GLY A 117 -14.49 -5.96 15.41
N ILE A 118 -14.29 -4.81 14.78
CA ILE A 118 -14.28 -3.49 15.39
C ILE A 118 -15.32 -2.63 14.69
N GLU A 119 -16.22 -2.04 15.47
CA GLU A 119 -17.23 -1.10 14.98
C GLU A 119 -17.11 0.21 15.75
N VAL A 120 -16.91 1.33 15.04
CA VAL A 120 -16.94 2.66 15.63
C VAL A 120 -18.39 3.11 15.70
N MET A 121 -18.83 3.54 16.88
CA MET A 121 -20.23 3.88 17.13
C MET A 121 -20.39 5.03 18.11
N THR A 122 -21.53 5.69 18.01
CA THR A 122 -21.99 6.68 18.99
C THR A 122 -22.48 6.01 20.27
N GLU A 123 -22.60 6.77 21.36
CA GLU A 123 -23.17 6.27 22.61
C GLU A 123 -24.59 5.70 22.44
N LYS A 124 -25.42 6.36 21.63
CA LYS A 124 -26.79 5.90 21.33
C LYS A 124 -26.78 4.55 20.62
N GLU A 125 -25.86 4.34 19.68
CA GLU A 125 -25.70 3.07 18.97
C GLU A 125 -25.17 1.97 19.87
N MET A 126 -24.22 2.27 20.74
CA MET A 126 -23.75 1.34 21.78
C MET A 126 -24.92 0.86 22.65
N HIS A 127 -25.76 1.77 23.16
CA HIS A 127 -26.92 1.37 23.95
C HIS A 127 -27.92 0.52 23.17
N LYS A 128 -28.16 0.83 21.90
CA LYS A 128 -28.99 0.00 21.01
C LYS A 128 -28.37 -1.39 20.77
N ASN A 129 -27.05 -1.48 20.62
CA ASN A 129 -26.33 -2.73 20.44
C ASN A 129 -26.48 -3.60 21.71
N ILE A 130 -26.16 -3.03 22.87
CA ILE A 130 -26.28 -3.68 24.18
C ILE A 130 -27.72 -4.15 24.45
N ALA A 131 -28.73 -3.37 24.07
CA ALA A 131 -30.13 -3.73 24.28
C ALA A 131 -30.58 -4.96 23.47
N LYS A 132 -29.86 -5.34 22.41
CA LYS A 132 -30.13 -6.53 21.59
C LYS A 132 -29.41 -7.78 22.10
N GLN A 133 -28.47 -7.64 23.02
CA GLN A 133 -27.66 -8.75 23.55
C GLN A 133 -28.40 -9.48 24.68
N ASN A 134 -28.24 -10.80 24.73
CA ASN A 134 -28.62 -11.62 25.89
C ASN A 134 -27.49 -11.57 26.91
N ARG A 135 -27.43 -10.45 27.64
CA ARG A 135 -26.33 -10.13 28.57
C ARG A 135 -26.22 -11.12 29.73
N PHE A 136 -25.02 -11.65 29.89
CA PHE A 136 -24.60 -12.44 31.04
C PHE A 136 -23.80 -11.62 32.06
N GLU A 137 -22.95 -10.69 31.59
CA GLU A 137 -22.15 -9.78 32.42
C GLU A 137 -22.16 -8.38 31.81
N ASP A 138 -22.13 -7.34 32.65
CA ASP A 138 -22.02 -5.92 32.26
C ASP A 138 -21.23 -5.16 33.33
N THR A 139 -19.92 -5.00 33.10
CA THR A 139 -18.99 -4.46 34.10
C THR A 139 -17.99 -3.49 33.48
N ALA A 140 -17.57 -2.49 34.27
CA ALA A 140 -16.38 -1.70 33.93
C ALA A 140 -15.13 -2.51 34.30
N ARG A 141 -14.23 -2.74 33.34
CA ARG A 141 -13.02 -3.55 33.58
C ARG A 141 -11.78 -2.67 33.80
N PRO A 142 -11.08 -2.79 34.95
CA PRO A 142 -9.86 -2.03 35.20
C PRO A 142 -8.66 -2.61 34.41
N GLY A 143 -7.62 -1.77 34.25
CA GLY A 143 -6.33 -2.17 33.66
C GLY A 143 -6.28 -2.18 32.13
N PHE A 144 -7.30 -1.65 31.45
CA PHE A 144 -7.23 -1.33 30.02
C PHE A 144 -6.74 0.10 29.81
N GLN A 145 -6.16 0.37 28.64
CA GLN A 145 -5.62 1.69 28.30
C GLN A 145 -6.70 2.79 28.25
N TYR A 146 -7.94 2.43 27.93
CA TYR A 146 -9.08 3.33 27.88
C TYR A 146 -10.19 2.85 28.84
N PRO A 147 -11.13 3.71 29.25
CA PRO A 147 -12.33 3.27 29.93
C PRO A 147 -13.10 2.24 29.08
N VAL A 148 -13.27 1.03 29.61
CA VAL A 148 -13.91 -0.09 28.93
C VAL A 148 -15.16 -0.52 29.67
N ARG A 149 -16.26 -0.62 28.92
CA ARG A 149 -17.43 -1.40 29.32
C ARG A 149 -17.34 -2.78 28.66
N PHE A 150 -17.45 -3.83 29.45
CA PHE A 150 -17.42 -5.21 28.99
C PHE A 150 -18.82 -5.81 29.05
N THR A 151 -19.24 -6.49 27.99
CA THR A 151 -20.41 -7.38 28.04
C THR A 151 -20.09 -8.77 27.50
N LEU A 152 -20.74 -9.79 28.07
CA LEU A 152 -20.73 -11.16 27.57
C LEU A 152 -22.14 -11.49 27.07
N ASP A 153 -22.29 -11.84 25.80
CA ASP A 153 -23.56 -12.18 25.17
C ASP A 153 -23.64 -13.69 24.87
N HIS A 154 -24.75 -14.32 25.25
CA HIS A 154 -25.05 -15.72 24.93
C HIS A 154 -26.11 -15.81 23.84
N GLN A 155 -25.70 -16.27 22.67
CA GLN A 155 -26.62 -16.51 21.55
C GLN A 155 -26.87 -18.01 21.40
N LYS A 156 -28.13 -18.41 21.58
CA LYS A 156 -28.61 -19.77 21.28
C LYS A 156 -29.05 -19.79 19.82
N THR A 157 -28.09 -20.03 18.93
CA THR A 157 -28.36 -20.39 17.53
C THR A 157 -28.33 -21.92 17.39
N ASP A 158 -28.17 -22.47 16.18
CA ASP A 158 -27.96 -23.91 15.97
C ASP A 158 -26.76 -24.47 16.78
N GLU A 159 -25.82 -23.59 17.14
CA GLU A 159 -24.79 -23.80 18.16
C GLU A 159 -24.89 -22.73 19.26
N ALA A 160 -24.52 -23.07 20.50
CA ALA A 160 -24.38 -22.10 21.58
C ALA A 160 -23.10 -21.28 21.36
N MET A 161 -23.26 -19.99 21.07
CA MET A 161 -22.16 -19.07 20.82
C MET A 161 -22.09 -18.01 21.92
N GLN A 162 -20.89 -17.78 22.43
CA GLN A 162 -20.61 -16.65 23.32
C GLN A 162 -19.86 -15.57 22.56
N ILE A 163 -20.26 -14.32 22.77
CA ILE A 163 -19.61 -13.16 22.18
C ILE A 163 -19.10 -12.27 23.31
N ARG A 164 -17.82 -11.92 23.27
CA ARG A 164 -17.23 -10.94 24.17
C ARG A 164 -17.23 -9.58 23.50
N HIS A 165 -17.76 -8.57 24.17
CA HIS A 165 -17.81 -7.20 23.69
C HIS A 165 -17.00 -6.30 24.61
N TYR A 166 -16.12 -5.51 24.02
CA TYR A 166 -15.34 -4.48 24.70
C TYR A 166 -15.67 -3.13 24.05
N PHE A 167 -16.27 -2.23 24.82
CA PHE A 167 -16.62 -0.88 24.37
C PHE A 167 -15.63 0.13 24.94
N PHE A 168 -14.64 0.52 24.14
CA PHE A 168 -13.62 1.51 24.50
C PHE A 168 -14.14 2.93 24.23
N LEU A 169 -14.05 3.81 25.22
CA LEU A 169 -14.38 5.23 25.04
C LEU A 169 -13.16 6.03 24.61
N SER A 170 -13.26 6.74 23.49
CA SER A 170 -12.33 7.85 23.20
C SER A 170 -12.66 9.05 24.08
N GLU A 171 -11.64 9.60 24.74
CA GLU A 171 -11.80 10.83 25.50
C GLU A 171 -11.90 12.07 24.62
N LYS A 172 -11.29 12.08 23.42
CA LYS A 172 -11.28 13.24 22.53
C LYS A 172 -12.53 13.28 21.66
N SER A 173 -12.80 12.24 20.87
CA SER A 173 -13.92 12.19 19.93
C SER A 173 -15.26 11.84 20.59
N LYS A 174 -15.22 11.30 21.81
CA LYS A 174 -16.39 10.75 22.54
C LYS A 174 -17.06 9.56 21.84
N LEU A 175 -16.45 9.03 20.77
CA LEU A 175 -16.90 7.82 20.10
C LEU A 175 -16.58 6.57 20.93
N ARG A 176 -17.33 5.51 20.67
CA ARG A 176 -17.14 4.18 21.26
C ARG A 176 -16.60 3.24 20.19
N TYR A 177 -15.52 2.56 20.51
CA TYR A 177 -14.96 1.50 19.68
C TYR A 177 -15.40 0.17 20.26
N HIS A 178 -16.26 -0.53 19.53
CA HIS A 178 -16.78 -1.83 19.93
C HIS A 178 -15.91 -2.91 19.31
N VAL A 179 -15.04 -3.50 20.12
CA VAL A 179 -14.23 -4.66 19.75
C VAL A 179 -14.94 -5.91 20.23
N TYR A 180 -15.20 -6.87 19.34
CA TYR A 180 -15.88 -8.12 19.71
C TYR A 180 -15.24 -9.37 19.14
N PHE A 181 -15.44 -10.48 19.85
CA PHE A 181 -14.88 -11.79 19.52
C PHE A 181 -15.89 -12.90 19.73
N TYR A 182 -15.97 -13.82 18.78
CA TYR A 182 -16.75 -15.06 18.88
C TYR A 182 -15.91 -16.14 19.56
N TYR A 183 -16.40 -16.66 20.69
CA TYR A 183 -15.66 -17.61 21.53
C TYR A 183 -15.28 -18.91 20.82
N ASN A 184 -16.14 -19.38 19.91
CA ASN A 184 -15.88 -20.59 19.11
C ASN A 184 -14.79 -20.39 18.02
N LYS A 185 -14.22 -19.18 17.91
CA LYS A 185 -13.12 -18.84 17.01
C LYS A 185 -11.88 -18.33 17.75
N ILE A 186 -12.09 -17.50 18.77
CA ILE A 186 -11.04 -16.91 19.58
C ILE A 186 -11.38 -17.15 21.04
N ASP A 187 -10.50 -17.85 21.75
CA ASP A 187 -10.76 -18.21 23.14
C ASP A 187 -10.80 -16.97 24.05
N HIS A 188 -11.31 -17.16 25.26
CA HIS A 188 -11.47 -16.08 26.23
C HIS A 188 -10.17 -15.42 26.68
N SER A 189 -9.07 -16.17 26.75
CA SER A 189 -7.77 -15.66 27.21
C SER A 189 -7.13 -14.79 26.13
N ASP A 190 -7.15 -15.28 24.90
CA ASP A 190 -6.62 -14.62 23.72
C ASP A 190 -7.44 -13.38 23.38
N ALA A 191 -8.78 -13.46 23.42
CA ALA A 191 -9.65 -12.30 23.20
C ALA A 191 -9.32 -11.15 24.16
N GLU A 192 -9.08 -11.45 25.44
CA GLU A 192 -8.73 -10.43 26.42
C GLU A 192 -7.32 -9.87 26.20
N LYS A 193 -6.33 -10.71 25.90
CA LYS A 193 -4.95 -10.26 25.59
C LYS A 193 -4.94 -9.36 24.37
N ILE A 194 -5.63 -9.76 23.30
CA ILE A 194 -5.71 -9.00 22.06
C ILE A 194 -6.47 -7.69 22.29
N ALA A 195 -7.60 -7.70 22.99
CA ALA A 195 -8.33 -6.48 23.33
C ALA A 195 -7.46 -5.45 24.10
N ARG A 196 -6.49 -5.90 24.89
CA ARG A 196 -5.56 -5.00 25.59
C ARG A 196 -4.54 -4.32 24.68
N THR A 197 -4.32 -4.85 23.49
CA THR A 197 -3.43 -4.23 22.48
C THR A 197 -4.11 -3.11 21.70
N PHE A 198 -5.44 -2.97 21.84
CA PHE A 198 -6.22 -1.97 21.13
C PHE A 198 -5.79 -0.55 21.51
N ARG A 199 -5.53 0.26 20.48
CA ARG A 199 -5.15 1.67 20.60
C ARG A 199 -6.01 2.52 19.68
N ILE A 200 -6.47 3.65 20.21
CA ILE A 200 -7.15 4.72 19.47
C ILE A 200 -6.09 5.73 19.06
N ASN A 201 -6.03 6.05 17.77
CA ASN A 201 -5.07 6.96 17.15
C ASN A 201 -5.77 8.30 16.88
N GLU A 202 -5.70 9.23 17.84
CA GLU A 202 -6.35 10.55 17.81
C GLU A 202 -5.42 11.64 18.34
#